data_AF-A0A528TWF7-F1
#
_entry.id   AF-A0A528TWF7-F1
#
_cell.length_a   1.000
_cell.length_b   1.000
_cell.length_c   1.000
_cell.angle_alpha   90.00
_cell.angle_beta   90.00
_cell.angle_gamma   90.00
#
_symmetry.space_group_name_H-M   'P 1'
#
loop_
_entity.id
_entity.type
_entity.pdbx_description
1 polymer ?
#
loop_
_entity_poly.entity_id
_entity_poly.type
_entity_poly.pdbx_seq_one_letter_code
_entity_poly.pdbx_strand_id
1 'polypeptide(L)'
;MTETNGLKIAYKIFERSLINNEQATNDFVRNHFALTLIGLGQFADAVSFISSDRSELVSGGDTPAIFNFAMAEWGLNGTPPYELITYLVSSDKKEISPHGANYFQCLALCYALSDDYTTARSYIANAKRSLGPGRIFSSWRYRYVDRDSMIEDLEEMDRSLQAGQIKPPFLNSNREYLH
;
A
#
# COMPACT_ATOMS: atom_id res chain seq x y z
N MET A 1 -14.21 -1.83 -15.81
CA MET A 1 -14.12 -3.26 -16.22
C MET A 1 -12.73 -3.69 -16.71
N THR A 2 -11.84 -2.80 -17.15
CA THR A 2 -10.51 -3.14 -17.68
C THR A 2 -9.43 -3.34 -16.61
N GLU A 3 -9.56 -2.73 -15.44
CA GLU A 3 -8.46 -2.62 -14.47
C GLU A 3 -8.33 -3.85 -13.56
N THR A 4 -9.45 -4.41 -13.09
CA THR A 4 -9.49 -5.68 -12.34
C THR A 4 -8.94 -6.86 -13.16
N ASN A 5 -9.11 -6.82 -14.49
CA ASN A 5 -8.57 -7.84 -15.38
C ASN A 5 -7.04 -7.82 -15.40
N GLY A 6 -6.42 -6.64 -15.29
CA GLY A 6 -4.96 -6.51 -15.19
C GLY A 6 -4.39 -7.19 -13.94
N LEU A 7 -5.00 -6.96 -12.77
CA LEU A 7 -4.58 -7.60 -11.51
C LEU A 7 -4.80 -9.12 -11.54
N LYS A 8 -5.90 -9.59 -12.12
CA LYS A 8 -6.16 -11.04 -12.30
C LYS A 8 -5.13 -11.71 -13.22
N ILE A 9 -4.65 -11.01 -14.26
CA ILE A 9 -3.57 -11.50 -15.11
C ILE A 9 -2.25 -11.53 -14.32
N ALA A 10 -1.94 -10.45 -13.59
CA ALA A 10 -0.74 -10.36 -12.75
C ALA A 10 -0.70 -11.49 -11.71
N TYR A 11 -1.83 -11.78 -11.05
CA TYR A 11 -1.97 -12.88 -10.10
C TYR A 11 -1.53 -14.20 -10.72
N LYS A 12 -2.09 -14.58 -11.88
CA LYS A 12 -1.77 -15.83 -12.56
C LYS A 12 -0.30 -15.92 -12.98
N ILE A 13 0.31 -14.80 -13.36
CA ILE A 13 1.73 -14.76 -13.75
C ILE A 13 2.61 -14.99 -12.52
N PHE A 14 2.36 -14.25 -11.43
CA PHE A 14 3.17 -14.34 -10.22
C PHE A 14 2.97 -15.67 -9.48
N GLU A 15 1.74 -16.16 -9.38
CA GLU A 15 1.43 -17.47 -8.81
C GLU A 15 2.19 -18.59 -9.53
N ARG A 16 2.14 -18.62 -10.86
CA ARG A 16 2.90 -19.59 -11.66
C ARG A 16 4.40 -19.43 -11.50
N SER A 17 4.89 -18.19 -11.41
CA SER A 17 6.32 -17.92 -11.20
C SER A 17 6.80 -18.39 -9.83
N LEU A 18 5.94 -18.33 -8.79
CA LEU A 18 6.23 -18.80 -7.44
C LEU A 18 6.28 -20.33 -7.38
N ILE A 19 5.34 -21.01 -8.06
CA ILE A 19 5.27 -22.47 -8.11
C ILE A 19 6.49 -23.07 -8.84
N ASN A 20 7.00 -22.39 -9.88
CA ASN A 20 8.02 -22.96 -10.77
C ASN A 20 9.49 -22.63 -10.39
N ASN A 21 9.74 -21.81 -9.35
CA ASN A 21 11.10 -21.42 -8.93
C ASN A 21 11.27 -21.56 -7.41
N GLU A 22 11.66 -22.77 -6.96
CA GLU A 22 11.93 -23.09 -5.55
C GLU A 22 13.22 -22.48 -4.98
N GLN A 23 14.21 -22.15 -5.82
CA GLN A 23 15.46 -21.54 -5.38
C GLN A 23 15.58 -20.10 -5.90
N ALA A 24 15.59 -19.14 -4.97
CA ALA A 24 15.67 -17.70 -5.22
C ALA A 24 14.47 -17.14 -5.98
N THR A 25 13.27 -17.24 -5.39
CA THR A 25 12.19 -16.33 -5.77
C THR A 25 12.68 -14.90 -5.56
N ASN A 26 12.91 -14.16 -6.65
CA ASN A 26 13.34 -12.76 -6.61
C ASN A 26 12.36 -11.98 -5.71
N ASP A 27 12.88 -11.23 -4.72
CA ASP A 27 12.11 -10.37 -3.82
C ASP A 27 11.11 -9.49 -4.59
N PHE A 28 11.46 -9.14 -5.83
CA PHE A 28 10.56 -8.50 -6.79
C PHE A 28 9.24 -9.26 -6.98
N VAL A 29 9.27 -10.56 -7.30
CA VAL A 29 8.07 -11.37 -7.56
C VAL A 29 7.24 -11.50 -6.30
N ARG A 30 7.89 -11.74 -5.14
CA ARG A 30 7.19 -11.82 -3.85
C ARG A 30 6.49 -10.50 -3.53
N ASN A 31 7.20 -9.38 -3.63
CA ASN A 31 6.64 -8.07 -3.37
C ASN A 31 5.46 -7.77 -4.30
N HIS A 32 5.59 -8.02 -5.61
CA HIS A 32 4.50 -7.76 -6.55
C HIS A 32 3.31 -8.70 -6.37
N PHE A 33 3.53 -9.94 -5.93
CA PHE A 33 2.44 -10.84 -5.59
C PHE A 33 1.66 -10.33 -4.38
N ALA A 34 2.35 -9.91 -3.31
CA ALA A 34 1.71 -9.30 -2.15
C ALA A 34 0.88 -8.06 -2.53
N LEU A 35 1.43 -7.17 -3.36
CA LEU A 35 0.69 -6.02 -3.87
C LEU A 35 -0.55 -6.42 -4.68
N THR A 36 -0.43 -7.50 -5.48
CA THR A 36 -1.54 -8.02 -6.28
C THR A 36 -2.66 -8.58 -5.40
N LEU A 37 -2.32 -9.35 -4.36
CA LEU A 37 -3.29 -9.89 -3.41
C LEU A 37 -4.08 -8.76 -2.74
N ILE A 38 -3.39 -7.73 -2.25
CA ILE A 38 -4.03 -6.57 -1.59
C ILE A 38 -4.90 -5.78 -2.57
N GLY A 39 -4.39 -5.53 -3.79
CA GLY A 39 -5.15 -4.83 -4.83
C GLY A 39 -6.38 -5.59 -5.31
N LEU A 40 -6.40 -6.93 -5.18
CA LEU A 40 -7.56 -7.78 -5.43
C LEU A 40 -8.51 -7.90 -4.23
N GLY A 41 -8.17 -7.34 -3.07
CA GLY A 41 -8.94 -7.50 -1.84
C GLY A 41 -8.77 -8.87 -1.17
N GLN A 42 -7.80 -9.68 -1.60
CA GLN A 42 -7.46 -10.98 -1.01
C GLN A 42 -6.62 -10.77 0.26
N PHE A 43 -7.20 -10.08 1.24
CA PHE A 43 -6.46 -9.60 2.41
C PHE A 43 -5.95 -10.72 3.32
N ALA A 44 -6.74 -11.79 3.50
CA ALA A 44 -6.31 -12.95 4.29
C ALA A 44 -5.08 -13.63 3.66
N ASP A 45 -5.12 -13.85 2.35
CA ASP A 45 -3.99 -14.42 1.59
C ASP A 45 -2.78 -13.49 1.65
N ALA A 46 -2.98 -12.16 1.53
CA ALA A 46 -1.92 -11.18 1.62
C ALA A 46 -1.22 -11.17 2.98
N VAL A 47 -1.98 -11.18 4.08
CA VAL A 47 -1.43 -11.26 5.45
C VAL A 47 -0.58 -12.52 5.58
N SER A 48 -1.14 -13.68 5.25
CA SER A 48 -0.44 -14.96 5.35
C SER A 48 0.80 -15.04 4.45
N PHE A 49 0.78 -14.39 3.29
CA PHE A 49 1.90 -14.42 2.33
C PHE A 49 3.05 -13.49 2.73
N ILE A 50 2.74 -12.32 3.28
CA ILE A 50 3.77 -11.33 3.68
C ILE A 50 4.51 -11.80 4.93
N SER A 51 3.78 -12.21 5.97
CA SER A 51 4.38 -12.78 7.17
C SER A 51 3.39 -13.65 7.94
N SER A 52 3.85 -14.81 8.41
CA SER A 52 3.10 -15.64 9.37
C SER A 52 3.17 -15.11 10.80
N ASP A 53 4.15 -14.26 11.11
CA ASP A 53 4.34 -13.66 12.42
C ASP A 53 4.57 -12.14 12.31
N ARG A 54 3.70 -11.38 12.99
CA ARG A 54 3.76 -9.92 13.03
C ARG A 54 5.00 -9.40 13.76
N SER A 55 5.52 -10.14 14.74
CA SER A 55 6.71 -9.76 15.50
C SER A 55 7.99 -9.91 14.67
N GLU A 56 8.07 -10.94 13.84
CA GLU A 56 9.16 -11.13 12.85
C GLU A 56 9.17 -10.00 11.83
N LEU A 57 7.99 -9.58 11.37
CA LEU A 57 7.85 -8.47 10.43
C LEU A 57 8.36 -7.14 10.99
N VAL A 58 8.07 -6.83 12.26
CA VAL A 58 8.53 -5.59 12.90
C VAL A 58 10.02 -5.61 13.23
N SER A 59 10.59 -6.78 13.51
CA SER A 59 12.00 -6.93 13.89
C SER A 59 12.95 -7.05 12.71
N GLY A 60 12.49 -7.56 11.56
CA GLY A 60 13.33 -7.79 10.38
C GLY A 60 12.78 -7.28 9.04
N GLY A 61 11.54 -6.78 9.00
CA GLY A 61 10.90 -6.29 7.78
C GLY A 61 11.36 -4.89 7.37
N ASP A 62 11.30 -4.62 6.07
CA ASP A 62 11.49 -3.26 5.55
C ASP A 62 10.19 -2.44 5.66
N THR A 63 10.32 -1.11 5.59
CA THR A 63 9.17 -0.19 5.70
C THR A 63 8.05 -0.52 4.68
N PRO A 64 8.35 -0.82 3.40
CA PRO A 64 7.33 -1.28 2.44
C PRO A 64 6.58 -2.54 2.88
N ALA A 65 7.26 -3.58 3.36
CA ALA A 65 6.60 -4.82 3.79
C ALA A 65 5.69 -4.58 5.01
N ILE A 66 6.15 -3.80 5.98
CA ILE A 66 5.36 -3.45 7.18
C ILE A 66 4.12 -2.63 6.77
N PHE A 67 4.27 -1.65 5.89
CA PHE A 67 3.14 -0.88 5.38
C PHE A 67 2.14 -1.77 4.63
N ASN A 68 2.63 -2.65 3.75
CA ASN A 68 1.76 -3.53 2.97
C ASN A 68 0.99 -4.51 3.87
N PHE A 69 1.64 -5.07 4.88
CA PHE A 69 0.99 -5.91 5.88
C PHE A 69 -0.09 -5.12 6.64
N ALA A 70 0.21 -3.90 7.07
CA ALA A 70 -0.76 -3.05 7.77
C ALA A 70 -2.00 -2.77 6.91
N MET A 71 -1.83 -2.56 5.60
CA MET A 71 -2.93 -2.37 4.66
C MET A 71 -3.77 -3.65 4.46
N ALA A 72 -3.11 -4.81 4.38
CA ALA A 72 -3.78 -6.10 4.31
C ALA A 72 -4.57 -6.39 5.60
N GLU A 73 -3.96 -6.18 6.77
CA GLU A 73 -4.60 -6.36 8.08
C GLU A 73 -5.79 -5.41 8.26
N TRP A 74 -5.70 -4.17 7.78
CA TRP A 74 -6.84 -3.25 7.75
C TRP A 74 -7.97 -3.79 6.86
N GLY A 75 -7.65 -4.24 5.65
CA GLY A 75 -8.66 -4.81 4.75
C GLY A 75 -9.34 -6.06 5.33
N LEU A 76 -8.59 -6.89 6.06
CA LEU A 76 -9.07 -8.10 6.71
C LEU A 76 -9.98 -7.80 7.91
N ASN A 77 -9.53 -6.91 8.80
CA ASN A 77 -10.20 -6.65 10.08
C ASN A 77 -11.26 -5.54 10.00
N GLY A 78 -11.25 -4.75 8.93
CA GLY A 78 -12.13 -3.58 8.75
C GLY A 78 -11.69 -2.34 9.51
N THR A 79 -10.72 -2.44 10.42
CA THR A 79 -10.17 -1.34 11.23
C THR A 79 -8.65 -1.20 11.04
N PRO A 80 -8.09 0.03 11.07
CA PRO A 80 -6.65 0.22 10.93
C PRO A 80 -5.85 -0.47 12.05
N PRO A 81 -4.71 -1.13 11.76
CA PRO A 81 -3.83 -1.68 12.80
C PRO A 81 -2.94 -0.57 13.39
N TYR A 82 -3.52 0.25 14.28
CA TYR A 82 -2.89 1.47 14.79
C TYR A 82 -1.48 1.28 15.36
N GLU A 83 -1.17 0.15 15.98
CA GLU A 83 0.17 -0.15 16.48
C GLU A 83 1.23 -0.20 15.37
N LEU A 84 0.91 -0.82 14.22
CA LEU A 84 1.81 -0.83 13.05
C LEU A 84 1.93 0.57 12.43
N ILE A 85 0.83 1.32 12.41
CA ILE A 85 0.82 2.70 11.94
C ILE A 85 1.74 3.57 12.82
N THR A 86 1.63 3.47 14.14
CA THR A 86 2.50 4.16 15.09
C THR A 86 3.96 3.76 14.89
N TYR A 87 4.25 2.48 14.68
CA TYR A 87 5.59 2.01 14.36
C TYR A 87 6.14 2.66 13.08
N LEU A 88 5.36 2.68 12.00
CA LEU A 88 5.76 3.28 10.72
C LEU A 88 6.04 4.79 10.84
N VAL A 89 5.21 5.52 11.61
CA VAL A 89 5.43 6.94 11.90
C VAL A 89 6.71 7.13 12.73
N SER A 90 6.94 6.29 13.75
CA SER A 90 8.15 6.38 14.58
C SER A 90 9.44 6.03 13.83
N SER A 91 9.31 5.21 12.79
CA SER A 91 10.41 4.77 11.93
C SER A 91 10.65 5.69 10.73
N ASP A 92 9.86 6.76 10.60
CA ASP A 92 10.11 7.81 9.62
C ASP A 92 11.43 8.53 9.95
N LYS A 93 12.49 8.15 9.22
CA LYS A 93 13.84 8.69 9.46
C LYS A 93 14.00 10.14 8.98
N LYS A 94 13.00 10.73 8.30
CA LYS A 94 13.06 12.09 7.71
C LYS A 94 14.34 12.36 6.90
N GLU A 95 14.98 11.31 6.40
CA GLU A 95 16.28 11.42 5.74
C GLU A 95 16.17 12.17 4.41
N ILE A 96 17.28 12.80 4.01
CA ILE A 96 17.42 13.57 2.77
C ILE A 96 17.72 12.63 1.59
N SER A 97 17.16 11.42 1.59
CA SER A 97 17.29 10.50 0.46
C SER A 97 16.17 10.79 -0.55
N PRO A 98 16.41 10.68 -1.87
CA PRO A 98 15.36 10.86 -2.85
C PRO A 98 14.28 9.78 -2.68
N HIS A 99 13.17 10.15 -2.06
CA HIS A 99 11.99 9.33 -1.93
C HIS A 99 11.01 9.57 -3.08
N GLY A 100 10.42 8.49 -3.60
CA GLY A 100 9.40 8.55 -4.64
C GLY A 100 8.03 8.98 -4.10
N ALA A 101 7.13 9.37 -5.01
CA ALA A 101 5.78 9.83 -4.65
C ALA A 101 4.96 8.81 -3.84
N ASN A 102 5.16 7.52 -4.09
CA ASN A 102 4.56 6.42 -3.31
C ASN A 102 4.92 6.50 -1.83
N TYR A 103 6.22 6.65 -1.52
CA TYR A 103 6.71 6.67 -0.14
C TYR A 103 6.03 7.79 0.65
N PHE A 104 5.95 8.97 0.04
CA PHE A 104 5.27 10.12 0.64
C PHE A 104 3.75 9.92 0.76
N GLN A 105 3.10 9.24 -0.19
CA GLN A 105 1.68 8.88 -0.06
C GLN A 105 1.45 7.89 1.09
N CYS A 106 2.31 6.90 1.28
CA CYS A 106 2.24 5.94 2.38
C CYS A 106 2.38 6.63 3.73
N LEU A 107 3.39 7.50 3.90
CA LEU A 107 3.57 8.25 5.14
C LEU A 107 2.43 9.25 5.40
N ALA A 108 1.91 9.90 4.35
CA ALA A 108 0.74 10.76 4.50
C ALA A 108 -0.43 9.99 5.13
N LEU A 109 -0.63 8.72 4.76
CA LEU A 109 -1.72 7.89 5.30
C LEU A 109 -1.44 7.52 6.75
N CYS A 110 -0.21 7.15 7.09
CA CYS A 110 0.17 6.80 8.45
C CYS A 110 0.02 8.00 9.42
N TYR A 111 0.47 9.18 9.01
CA TYR A 111 0.31 10.41 9.78
C TYR A 111 -1.17 10.82 9.91
N ALA A 112 -1.96 10.64 8.84
CA ALA A 112 -3.41 10.88 8.88
C ALA A 112 -4.10 9.97 9.91
N LEU A 113 -3.77 8.68 9.92
CA LEU A 113 -4.30 7.70 10.87
C LEU A 113 -3.82 7.91 12.31
N SER A 114 -2.79 8.73 12.51
CA SER A 114 -2.25 9.12 13.82
C SER A 114 -2.71 10.53 14.24
N ASP A 115 -3.72 11.08 13.57
CA ASP A 115 -4.29 12.41 13.79
C ASP A 115 -3.31 13.61 13.63
N ASP A 116 -2.15 13.39 13.02
CA ASP A 116 -1.24 14.47 12.62
C ASP A 116 -1.50 14.88 11.16
N TYR A 117 -2.64 15.56 10.97
CA TYR A 117 -3.08 16.03 9.66
C TYR A 117 -2.16 17.10 9.05
N THR A 118 -1.40 17.82 9.88
CA THR A 118 -0.44 18.83 9.40
C THR A 118 0.71 18.15 8.68
N THR A 119 1.32 17.14 9.33
CA THR A 119 2.40 16.37 8.72
C THR A 119 1.89 15.55 7.53
N ALA A 120 0.69 14.96 7.63
CA ALA A 120 0.06 14.25 6.51
C ALA A 120 -0.05 15.11 5.24
N ARG A 121 -0.52 16.36 5.36
CA ARG A 121 -0.61 17.30 4.23
C ARG A 121 0.75 17.71 3.68
N SER A 122 1.75 17.88 4.55
CA SER A 122 3.14 18.12 4.11
C SER A 122 3.65 16.97 3.25
N TYR A 123 3.36 15.72 3.64
CA TYR A 123 3.69 14.53 2.88
C TYR A 123 2.93 14.44 1.54
N ILE A 124 1.65 14.81 1.49
CA ILE A 124 0.92 14.92 0.22
C ILE A 124 1.60 15.94 -0.71
N ALA A 125 2.01 17.10 -0.19
CA ALA A 125 2.71 18.10 -0.99
C ALA A 125 4.09 17.59 -1.49
N ASN A 126 4.82 16.85 -0.66
CA ASN A 126 6.06 16.18 -1.07
C ASN A 126 5.81 15.13 -2.17
N ALA A 127 4.77 14.32 -2.04
CA ALA A 127 4.38 13.34 -3.05
C ALA A 127 4.13 14.00 -4.41
N LYS A 128 3.40 15.13 -4.43
CA LYS A 128 3.16 15.92 -5.66
C LYS A 128 4.44 16.46 -6.28
N ARG A 129 5.42 16.90 -5.46
CA ARG A 129 6.73 17.39 -5.93
C ARG A 129 7.63 16.28 -6.47
N SER A 130 7.51 15.06 -5.95
CA SER A 130 8.30 13.90 -6.36
C SER A 130 7.74 13.12 -7.56
N LEU A 131 6.74 13.66 -8.26
CA LEU A 131 6.19 13.03 -9.46
C LEU A 131 7.19 13.10 -10.61
N GLY A 132 7.75 11.96 -10.97
CA GLY A 132 8.60 11.78 -12.14
C GLY A 132 7.85 11.22 -13.37
N PRO A 133 8.54 11.01 -14.50
CA PRO A 133 7.98 10.31 -15.64
C PRO A 133 7.78 8.82 -15.33
N GLY A 134 6.84 8.18 -16.04
CA GLY A 134 6.57 6.75 -15.94
C GLY A 134 5.41 6.40 -15.03
N ARG A 135 5.28 5.10 -14.72
CA ARG A 135 4.23 4.56 -13.86
C ARG A 135 4.67 4.61 -12.40
N ILE A 136 3.75 4.99 -11.52
CA ILE A 136 3.97 5.13 -10.08
C ILE A 136 3.02 4.17 -9.38
N PHE A 137 3.50 3.40 -8.40
CA PHE A 137 2.59 2.63 -7.57
C PHE A 137 1.87 3.57 -6.60
N SER A 138 0.55 3.65 -6.69
CA SER A 138 -0.31 4.34 -5.73
C SER A 138 -0.76 3.36 -4.66
N SER A 139 -0.38 3.61 -3.40
CA SER A 139 -0.90 2.88 -2.24
C SER A 139 -2.35 3.24 -1.91
N TRP A 140 -2.85 4.37 -2.44
CA TRP A 140 -4.26 4.77 -2.29
C TRP A 140 -5.22 3.83 -3.03
N ARG A 141 -4.82 3.30 -4.18
CA ARG A 141 -5.62 2.36 -4.98
C ARG A 141 -4.95 1.00 -5.23
N TYR A 142 -3.80 0.78 -4.61
CA TYR A 142 -3.00 -0.44 -4.67
C TYR A 142 -2.61 -0.94 -6.07
N ARG A 143 -2.14 -0.01 -6.93
CA ARG A 143 -1.74 -0.33 -8.32
C ARG A 143 -0.85 0.72 -8.95
N TYR A 144 -0.20 0.34 -10.05
CA TYR A 144 0.58 1.25 -10.88
C TYR A 144 -0.32 2.16 -11.74
N VAL A 145 -0.14 3.46 -11.58
CA VAL A 145 -0.89 4.51 -12.25
C VAL A 145 0.05 5.45 -13.03
N ASP A 146 -0.51 6.23 -13.93
CA ASP A 146 0.21 7.36 -14.51
C ASP A 146 0.25 8.56 -13.55
N ARG A 147 0.91 9.62 -13.98
CA ARG A 147 1.10 10.83 -13.19
C ARG A 147 -0.23 11.51 -12.83
N ASP A 148 -1.15 11.62 -13.78
CA ASP A 148 -2.41 12.35 -13.59
C ASP A 148 -3.30 11.60 -12.60
N SER A 149 -3.40 10.29 -12.75
CA SER A 149 -4.08 9.41 -11.80
C SER A 149 -3.47 9.47 -10.38
N MET A 150 -2.14 9.60 -10.27
CA MET A 150 -1.48 9.77 -8.97
C MET A 150 -1.82 11.14 -8.34
N ILE A 151 -1.96 12.20 -9.14
CA ILE A 151 -2.41 13.51 -8.66
C ILE A 151 -3.85 13.42 -8.14
N GLU A 152 -4.73 12.77 -8.89
CA GLU A 152 -6.12 12.53 -8.48
C GLU A 152 -6.20 11.80 -7.13
N ASP A 153 -5.38 10.75 -6.95
CA ASP A 153 -5.30 10.00 -5.69
C ASP A 153 -4.87 10.88 -4.52
N LEU A 154 -3.84 11.71 -4.72
CA LEU A 154 -3.32 12.62 -3.69
C LEU A 154 -4.34 13.71 -3.34
N GLU A 155 -5.15 14.15 -4.29
CA GLU A 155 -6.22 15.11 -4.05
C GLU A 155 -7.43 14.48 -3.37
N GLU A 156 -7.79 13.25 -3.74
CA GLU A 156 -8.83 12.50 -3.03
C GLU A 156 -8.44 12.25 -1.58
N MET A 157 -7.18 11.87 -1.35
CA MET A 157 -6.63 11.70 -0.02
C MET A 157 -6.72 12.99 0.83
N ASP A 158 -6.37 14.15 0.27
CA ASP A 158 -6.51 15.44 0.97
C ASP A 158 -7.97 15.81 1.25
N ARG A 159 -8.91 15.48 0.35
CA ARG A 159 -10.35 15.63 0.60
C ARG A 159 -10.83 14.71 1.73
N SER A 160 -10.40 13.45 1.75
CA SER A 160 -10.74 12.50 2.82
C SER A 160 -10.20 12.94 4.19
N LEU A 161 -8.98 13.50 4.21
CA LEU A 161 -8.40 14.16 5.39
C LEU A 161 -9.29 15.30 5.89
N GLN A 162 -9.74 16.19 5.00
CA GLN A 162 -10.62 17.31 5.35
C GLN A 162 -11.98 16.86 5.89
N ALA A 163 -12.49 15.73 5.39
CA ALA A 163 -13.75 15.15 5.84
C ALA A 163 -13.64 14.37 7.17
N GLY A 164 -12.42 14.20 7.72
CA GLY A 164 -12.19 13.41 8.94
C GLY A 164 -12.42 11.91 8.76
N GLN A 165 -12.45 11.42 7.51
CA GLN A 165 -12.69 10.02 7.18
C GLN A 165 -11.64 9.55 6.17
N ILE A 166 -10.44 9.23 6.68
CA ILE A 166 -9.37 8.68 5.85
C ILE A 166 -9.56 7.17 5.66
N LYS A 167 -9.92 6.77 4.44
CA LYS A 167 -10.02 5.36 4.05
C LYS A 167 -9.71 5.19 2.57
N PRO A 168 -8.60 4.51 2.21
CA PRO A 168 -8.31 4.20 0.82
C PRO A 168 -9.45 3.44 0.12
N PRO A 169 -9.79 3.79 -1.14
CA PRO A 169 -10.90 3.19 -1.88
C PRO A 169 -10.75 1.68 -2.10
N PHE A 170 -9.52 1.16 -2.21
CA PHE A 170 -9.32 -0.29 -2.43
C PHE A 170 -9.88 -1.14 -1.27
N LEU A 171 -9.96 -0.59 -0.06
CA LEU A 171 -10.53 -1.26 1.12
C LEU A 171 -12.06 -1.40 1.05
N ASN A 172 -12.73 -0.74 0.10
CA ASN A 172 -14.17 -0.88 -0.11
C ASN A 172 -14.53 -2.01 -1.09
N SER A 173 -13.53 -2.59 -1.78
CA SER A 173 -13.73 -3.57 -2.86
C SER A 173 -14.24 -4.94 -2.38
N ASN A 174 -14.42 -5.12 -1.07
CA ASN A 174 -14.76 -6.40 -0.44
C ASN A 174 -16.27 -6.71 -0.36
N ARG A 175 -17.13 -5.91 -1.01
CA ARG A 175 -18.60 -6.12 -0.95
C ARG A 175 -19.25 -6.75 -2.18
N GLU A 176 -18.55 -6.93 -3.30
CA GLU A 176 -19.21 -7.35 -4.57
C GLU A 176 -18.86 -8.75 -5.09
N TYR A 177 -18.03 -9.54 -4.41
CA TYR A 177 -17.59 -10.85 -4.93
C TYR A 177 -17.89 -12.07 -4.03
N LEU A 178 -18.85 -11.92 -3.11
CA LEU A 178 -19.43 -13.04 -2.37
C LEU A 178 -20.87 -13.32 -2.83
N HIS A 179 -21.09 -13.58 -4.13
CA HIS A 179 -22.28 -14.26 -4.66
C HIS A 179 -21.98 -14.94 -5.98
#